data_AF-A0A2S4LBJ2-F1
#
_entry.id   AF-A0A2S4LBJ2-F1
#
_cell.length_a   1.000
_cell.length_b   1.000
_cell.length_c   1.000
_cell.angle_alpha   90.00
_cell.angle_beta   90.00
_cell.angle_gamma   90.00
#
_symmetry.space_group_name_H-M   'P 1'
#
loop_
_entity.id
_entity.type
_entity.pdbx_description
1 polymer ?
#
loop_
_entity_poly.entity_id
_entity_poly.type
_entity_poly.pdbx_seq_one_letter_code
_entity_poly.pdbx_strand_id
1 'polypeptide(L)'
;LQMHGAMAEYFLDLNRERTMEGLKAALARGRKGGRPKKLTPADIEAGRALLHSGTISIAAIAKRLGVSRDTFYNYFPQARTRSQADLAAAAIRRVSS
;
A
#
# COMPACT_ATOMS: atom_id res chain seq x y z
N LEU A 1 45.80 4.10 15.92
CA LEU A 1 44.68 3.48 15.16
C LEU A 1 43.55 4.50 14.83
N GLN A 2 43.84 5.81 14.64
CA GLN A 2 42.81 6.80 14.30
C GLN A 2 42.70 7.09 12.79
N MET A 3 43.80 6.92 12.04
CA MET A 3 43.86 7.18 10.60
C MET A 3 42.94 6.26 9.78
N HIS A 4 42.83 4.97 10.15
CA HIS A 4 41.96 4.02 9.45
C HIS A 4 40.46 4.32 9.67
N GLY A 5 40.09 4.84 10.85
CA GLY A 5 38.72 5.25 11.14
C GLY A 5 38.30 6.48 10.34
N ALA A 6 39.15 7.52 10.31
CA ALA A 6 38.90 8.72 9.53
C ALA A 6 38.75 8.44 8.02
N MET A 7 39.55 7.52 7.48
CA MET A 7 39.45 7.10 6.08
C MET A 7 38.16 6.29 5.82
N ALA A 8 37.73 5.44 6.75
CA ALA A 8 36.49 4.68 6.61
C ALA A 8 35.26 5.59 6.54
N GLU A 9 35.18 6.60 7.41
CA GLU A 9 34.10 7.60 7.39
C GLU A 9 34.07 8.39 6.08
N TYR A 10 35.25 8.82 5.59
CA TYR A 10 35.36 9.50 4.30
C TYR A 10 34.80 8.66 3.13
N PHE A 11 35.12 7.36 3.08
CA PHE A 11 34.60 6.49 2.02
C PHE A 11 33.09 6.22 2.15
N LEU A 12 32.54 6.16 3.36
CA LEU A 12 31.10 6.04 3.57
C LEU A 12 30.36 7.28 3.04
N ASP A 13 30.86 8.47 3.35
CA ASP A 13 30.27 9.71 2.87
C ASP A 13 30.36 9.84 1.35
N LEU A 14 31.52 9.51 0.77
CA LEU A 14 31.67 9.48 -0.70
C LEU A 14 30.70 8.50 -1.38
N ASN A 15 30.46 7.33 -0.77
CA ASN A 15 29.50 6.36 -1.30
C ASN A 15 28.04 6.84 -1.16
N ARG A 16 27.71 7.56 -0.08
CA ARG A 16 26.39 8.19 0.11
C ARG A 16 26.16 9.26 -0.96
N GLU A 17 27.13 10.13 -1.19
CA GLU A 17 27.05 11.18 -2.23
C GLU A 17 26.76 10.58 -3.61
N ARG A 18 27.55 9.57 -4.02
CA ARG A 18 27.35 8.85 -5.30
C ARG A 18 25.98 8.19 -5.40
N THR A 19 25.49 7.62 -4.30
CA THR A 19 24.16 7.00 -4.26
C THR A 19 23.08 8.06 -4.48
N MET A 20 23.20 9.22 -3.83
CA MET A 20 22.25 10.31 -3.98
C MET A 20 22.26 10.89 -5.40
N GLU A 21 23.42 11.05 -6.02
CA GLU A 21 23.54 11.44 -7.43
C GLU A 21 22.88 10.42 -8.36
N GLY A 22 23.11 9.13 -8.12
CA GLY A 22 22.46 8.05 -8.88
C GLY A 22 20.93 8.07 -8.77
N LEU A 23 20.41 8.31 -7.55
CA LEU A 23 18.97 8.47 -7.31
C LEU A 23 18.39 9.69 -8.02
N LYS A 24 19.08 10.84 -7.97
CA LYS A 24 18.68 12.06 -8.71
C LYS A 24 18.62 11.79 -10.21
N ALA A 25 19.64 11.14 -10.77
CA ALA A 25 19.67 10.76 -12.19
C ALA A 25 18.59 9.73 -12.56
N ALA A 26 18.24 8.80 -11.66
CA ALA A 26 17.12 7.88 -11.86
C ALA A 26 15.77 8.61 -11.86
N LEU A 27 15.57 9.56 -10.94
CA LEU A 27 14.37 10.38 -10.84
C LEU A 27 14.20 11.27 -12.08
N ALA A 28 15.27 11.90 -12.57
CA ALA A 28 15.26 12.70 -13.80
C ALA A 28 14.86 11.87 -15.03
N ARG A 29 15.16 10.56 -15.04
CA ARG A 29 14.71 9.60 -16.06
C ARG A 29 13.27 9.08 -15.83
N GLY A 30 12.55 9.60 -14.84
CA GLY A 30 11.17 9.21 -14.53
C GLY A 30 11.03 7.96 -13.65
N ARG A 31 12.12 7.41 -13.09
CA ARG A 31 12.01 6.28 -12.16
C ARG A 31 11.54 6.79 -10.80
N LYS A 32 10.35 6.35 -10.38
CA LYS A 32 9.74 6.75 -9.10
C LYS A 32 10.37 6.07 -7.86
N GLY A 33 11.00 4.90 -8.03
CA GLY A 33 11.54 4.11 -6.92
C GLY A 33 10.45 3.50 -6.01
N GLY A 34 10.88 2.92 -4.89
CA GLY A 34 9.98 2.35 -3.87
C GLY A 34 9.41 0.95 -4.19
N ARG A 35 8.57 0.44 -3.27
CA ARG A 35 7.91 -0.87 -3.42
C ARG A 35 6.84 -0.79 -4.53
N PRO A 36 6.82 -1.74 -5.50
CA PRO A 36 5.80 -1.75 -6.55
C PRO A 36 4.40 -1.94 -5.94
N LYS A 37 3.40 -1.30 -6.57
CA LYS A 37 1.99 -1.50 -6.21
C LYS A 37 1.59 -2.95 -6.49
N LYS A 38 0.76 -3.50 -5.61
CA LYS A 38 0.27 -4.89 -5.72
C LYS A 38 -0.91 -5.04 -6.67
N LEU A 39 -1.74 -4.01 -6.80
CA LEU A 39 -2.84 -3.99 -7.76
C LEU A 39 -2.50 -3.12 -8.97
N THR A 40 -2.87 -3.62 -10.15
CA THR A 40 -2.86 -2.86 -11.40
C THR A 40 -4.09 -1.94 -11.46
N PRO A 41 -4.12 -0.95 -12.37
CA PRO A 41 -5.31 -0.12 -12.59
C PRO A 41 -6.56 -0.95 -12.94
N ALA A 42 -6.42 -2.00 -13.75
CA ALA A 42 -7.50 -2.90 -14.12
C ALA A 42 -8.05 -3.65 -12.89
N ASP A 43 -7.17 -4.10 -11.99
CA ASP A 43 -7.60 -4.76 -10.74
C ASP A 43 -8.37 -3.79 -9.82
N ILE A 44 -7.99 -2.51 -9.84
CA ILE A 44 -8.70 -1.47 -9.07
C ILE A 44 -10.12 -1.29 -9.63
N GLU A 45 -10.27 -1.21 -10.96
CA GLU A 45 -11.58 -1.10 -11.61
C GLU A 45 -12.46 -2.32 -11.33
N ALA A 46 -11.90 -3.53 -11.47
CA ALA A 46 -12.60 -4.76 -11.12
C ALA A 46 -13.04 -4.76 -9.64
N GLY A 47 -12.16 -4.32 -8.72
CA GLY A 47 -12.49 -4.16 -7.31
C GLY A 47 -13.63 -3.18 -7.06
N ARG A 48 -13.68 -2.05 -7.78
CA ARG A 48 -14.79 -1.08 -7.69
C ARG A 48 -16.10 -1.66 -8.17
N ALA A 49 -16.10 -2.37 -9.30
CA ALA A 49 -17.29 -3.02 -9.85
C ALA A 49 -17.85 -4.07 -8.88
N LEU A 50 -16.97 -4.90 -8.30
CA LEU A 50 -17.35 -5.91 -7.31
C LEU A 50 -17.93 -5.27 -6.03
N LEU A 51 -17.34 -4.16 -5.56
CA LEU A 51 -17.89 -3.41 -4.42
C LEU A 51 -19.26 -2.78 -4.73
N HIS A 52 -19.48 -2.33 -5.96
CA HIS A 52 -20.76 -1.75 -6.37
C HIS A 52 -21.87 -2.81 -6.45
N SER A 53 -21.55 -4.00 -6.97
CA SER A 53 -22.50 -5.12 -7.07
C SER A 53 -23.03 -5.59 -5.72
N GLY A 54 -22.25 -5.43 -4.63
CA GLY A 54 -22.66 -5.78 -3.26
C GLY A 54 -22.92 -7.27 -3.03
N THR A 55 -22.67 -8.14 -4.01
CA THR A 55 -23.08 -9.55 -3.98
C THR A 55 -22.05 -10.44 -3.27
N ILE A 56 -20.80 -9.99 -3.16
CA ILE A 56 -19.68 -10.76 -2.62
C ILE A 56 -19.10 -10.05 -1.40
N SER A 57 -18.70 -10.81 -0.37
CA SER A 57 -18.05 -10.25 0.82
C SER A 57 -16.70 -9.62 0.50
N ILE A 58 -16.33 -8.57 1.25
CA ILE A 58 -15.04 -7.88 1.11
C ILE A 58 -13.86 -8.86 1.24
N ALA A 59 -13.97 -9.85 2.12
CA ALA A 59 -12.94 -10.88 2.30
C ALA A 59 -12.75 -11.75 1.04
N ALA A 60 -13.85 -12.12 0.38
CA ALA A 60 -13.79 -12.90 -0.86
C ALA A 60 -13.28 -12.06 -2.04
N ILE A 61 -13.62 -10.76 -2.11
CA ILE A 61 -13.09 -9.84 -3.12
C ILE A 61 -11.56 -9.69 -2.94
N ALA A 62 -11.10 -9.44 -1.71
CA ALA A 62 -9.68 -9.32 -1.41
C ALA A 62 -8.89 -10.59 -1.77
N LYS A 63 -9.46 -11.77 -1.47
CA LYS A 63 -8.88 -13.07 -1.85
C LYS A 63 -8.78 -13.23 -3.37
N ARG A 64 -9.81 -12.83 -4.12
CA ARG A 64 -9.81 -12.88 -5.60
C ARG A 64 -8.73 -11.96 -6.20
N LEU A 65 -8.50 -10.80 -5.58
CA LEU A 65 -7.46 -9.85 -5.98
C LEU A 65 -6.06 -10.19 -5.42
N GLY A 66 -5.92 -11.30 -4.69
CA GLY A 66 -4.63 -11.75 -4.15
C GLY A 66 -4.03 -10.83 -3.07
N VAL A 67 -4.86 -10.05 -2.37
CA VAL A 67 -4.40 -9.10 -1.34
C VAL A 67 -5.05 -9.36 0.02
N SER A 68 -4.38 -8.93 1.09
CA SER A 68 -4.97 -8.98 2.44
C SER A 68 -6.15 -8.01 2.55
N ARG A 69 -7.04 -8.23 3.53
CA ARG A 69 -8.14 -7.29 3.83
C ARG A 69 -7.63 -5.89 4.14
N ASP A 70 -6.53 -5.78 4.88
CA ASP A 70 -5.93 -4.47 5.21
C ASP A 70 -5.39 -3.77 3.97
N THR A 71 -4.72 -4.53 3.10
CA THR A 71 -4.27 -4.01 1.81
C THR A 71 -5.46 -3.55 0.98
N PHE A 72 -6.53 -4.34 0.93
CA PHE A 72 -7.75 -3.98 0.21
C PHE A 72 -8.35 -2.66 0.72
N TYR A 73 -8.46 -2.47 2.03
CA TYR A 73 -8.96 -1.20 2.59
C TYR A 73 -8.05 0.00 2.31
N ASN A 74 -6.74 -0.20 2.13
CA ASN A 74 -5.83 0.87 1.72
C ASN A 74 -6.11 1.34 0.28
N TYR A 75 -6.55 0.45 -0.62
CA TYR A 75 -6.96 0.81 -1.98
C TYR A 75 -8.42 1.32 -2.02
N PHE A 76 -9.29 0.83 -1.12
CA PHE A 76 -10.72 1.14 -1.08
C PHE A 76 -11.17 1.57 0.33
N PRO A 77 -10.85 2.80 0.77
CA PRO A 77 -11.19 3.27 2.13
C PRO A 77 -12.70 3.30 2.39
N GLN A 78 -13.49 3.56 1.34
CA GLN A 78 -14.94 3.63 1.39
C GLN A 78 -15.58 2.29 1.80
N ALA A 79 -14.94 1.17 1.44
CA ALA A 79 -15.39 -0.16 1.82
C ALA A 79 -15.29 -0.38 3.34
N ARG A 80 -14.33 0.26 4.01
CA ARG A 80 -14.19 0.20 5.48
C ARG A 80 -15.36 0.90 6.16
N THR A 81 -15.68 2.12 5.74
CA THR A 81 -16.79 2.91 6.30
C THR A 81 -18.12 2.19 6.13
N ARG A 82 -18.40 1.66 4.94
CA ARG A 82 -19.63 0.90 4.67
C ARG A 82 -19.74 -0.35 5.55
N SER A 83 -18.66 -1.14 5.64
CA SER A 83 -18.66 -2.33 6.51
C SER A 83 -18.86 -2.00 7.99
N GLN A 84 -18.32 -0.88 8.49
CA GLN A 84 -18.51 -0.46 9.87
C GLN A 84 -19.95 0.03 10.11
N ALA A 85 -20.54 0.75 9.16
CA ALA A 85 -21.94 1.16 9.23
C ALA A 85 -22.89 -0.05 9.22
N ASP A 86 -22.61 -1.06 8.38
CA ASP A 86 -23.38 -2.31 8.32
C ASP A 86 -23.30 -3.08 9.65
N LEU A 87 -22.11 -3.16 10.25
CA LEU A 87 -21.90 -3.79 11.56
C LEU A 87 -22.61 -3.03 12.70
N ALA A 88 -22.57 -1.70 12.69
CA ALA A 88 -23.27 -0.87 13.67
C ALA A 88 -24.80 -1.03 13.56
N ALA A 89 -25.34 -1.03 12.34
CA ALA A 89 -26.76 -1.27 12.09
C ALA A 89 -27.21 -2.68 12.52
N ALA A 90 -26.37 -3.69 12.29
CA ALA A 90 -26.64 -5.06 12.73
C ALA A 90 -26.60 -5.22 14.27
N ALA A 91 -25.70 -4.52 14.95
CA ALA A 91 -25.62 -4.52 16.41
C ALA A 91 -26.88 -3.91 17.05
N ILE A 92 -27.35 -2.78 16.52
CA ILE A 92 -28.60 -2.13 16.98
C ILE A 92 -29.79 -3.09 16.85
N ARG A 93 -29.87 -3.83 15.73
CA ARG A 93 -30.96 -4.76 15.43
C ARG A 93 -31.00 -6.00 16.34
N ARG A 94 -29.85 -6.39 16.93
CA ARG A 94 -29.76 -7.51 17.89
C ARG A 94 -30.11 -7.13 19.33
N VAL A 95 -29.90 -5.87 19.71
CA VAL A 95 -30.22 -5.38 21.07
C VAL A 95 -31.71 -5.12 21.25
N SER A 96 -32.46 -4.98 20.14
CA SER A 96 -33.89 -4.69 20.11
C SER A 96 -34.79 -5.94 19.98
N SER A 97 -34.20 -7.12 20.13
CA SER A 97 -34.84 -8.45 20.14
C SER A 97 -34.43 -9.22 21.38
#